data_AF-A0A4U1CM77-F1
#
_entry.id   AF-A0A4U1CM77-F1
#
_cell.length_a   1.000
_cell.length_b   1.000
_cell.length_c   1.000
_cell.angle_alpha   90.00
_cell.angle_beta   90.00
_cell.angle_gamma   90.00
#
_symmetry.space_group_name_H-M   'P 1'
#
loop_
_entity.id
_entity.type
_entity.pdbx_description
1 polymer ?
#
loop_
_entity_poly.entity_id
_entity_poly.type
_entity_poly.pdbx_seq_one_letter_code
_entity_poly.pdbx_strand_id
1 'polypeptide(L)'
;MKKITFNQSFIKLFTLITLCITTFGFTTRFGLDSYEIYLNNKLILKQAVNQPLNLRLLQLDKAKDSDQLRISYTHCMIKGAGTGRSISLKDEKGNTLKKWMFADATGSDWKMTIAVKEVSQLQKKNANSELSLHYTARELPKGETLAFLRP
;
A
#
# COMPACT_ATOMS: atom_id res chain seq x y z
N MET A 1 13.56 22.77 59.67
CA MET A 1 12.83 22.33 58.45
C MET A 1 12.52 23.55 57.59
N LYS A 2 13.04 23.64 56.36
CA LYS A 2 12.88 24.80 55.46
C LYS A 2 11.48 24.76 54.84
N LYS A 3 10.62 25.77 55.09
CA LYS A 3 9.31 25.89 54.44
C LYS A 3 9.51 26.40 53.01
N ILE A 4 9.34 25.52 52.03
CA ILE A 4 9.34 25.89 50.61
C ILE A 4 7.95 26.49 50.32
N THR A 5 7.87 27.81 50.19
CA THR A 5 6.65 28.48 49.73
C THR A 5 6.58 28.37 48.23
N PHE A 6 5.84 27.38 47.73
CA PHE A 6 5.64 27.18 46.31
C PHE A 6 4.64 28.22 45.77
N ASN A 7 5.06 29.02 44.79
CA ASN A 7 4.29 30.13 44.28
C ASN A 7 3.05 29.62 43.50
N GLN A 8 1.84 29.95 43.96
CA GLN A 8 0.58 29.43 43.42
C GLN A 8 0.42 29.68 41.91
N SER A 9 1.01 30.76 41.39
CA SER A 9 1.01 31.05 39.95
C SER A 9 1.77 30.00 39.14
N PHE A 10 2.84 29.43 39.69
CA PHE A 10 3.59 28.35 39.05
C PHE A 10 2.80 27.04 39.05
N ILE A 11 2.03 26.76 40.11
CA ILE A 11 1.13 25.59 40.14
C ILE A 11 0.10 25.70 39.02
N LYS A 12 -0.59 26.84 38.91
CA LYS A 12 -1.62 27.06 37.88
C LYS A 12 -1.06 26.92 36.46
N LEU A 13 0.12 27.46 36.22
CA LEU A 13 0.80 27.34 34.91
C LEU A 13 1.16 25.88 34.60
N PHE A 14 1.72 25.16 35.57
CA PHE A 14 2.05 23.74 35.40
C PHE A 14 0.80 22.89 35.14
N THR A 15 -0.29 23.12 35.88
CA THR A 15 -1.56 22.41 35.68
C THR A 15 -2.13 22.68 34.29
N LEU A 16 -2.07 23.92 33.79
CA LEU A 16 -2.53 24.27 32.45
C LEU A 16 -1.69 23.59 31.36
N ILE A 17 -0.36 23.58 31.50
CA ILE A 17 0.53 22.90 30.56
C ILE A 17 0.26 21.40 30.53
N THR A 18 0.12 20.79 31.72
CA THR A 18 -0.15 19.34 31.83
C THR A 18 -1.49 18.97 31.21
N LEU A 19 -2.52 19.81 31.41
CA LEU A 19 -3.84 19.64 30.80
C LEU A 19 -3.77 19.71 29.26
N CYS A 20 -3.06 20.69 28.70
CA CYS A 20 -2.89 20.82 27.25
C CYS A 20 -2.15 19.61 26.65
N ILE A 21 -1.11 19.08 27.30
CA ILE A 21 -0.39 17.91 26.78
C ILE A 21 -1.30 16.67 26.76
N THR A 22 -2.17 16.51 27.77
CA THR A 22 -3.10 15.36 27.83
C THR A 22 -4.21 15.41 26.78
N THR A 23 -4.63 16.60 26.34
CA THR A 23 -5.69 16.74 25.32
C THR A 23 -5.17 16.70 23.88
N PHE A 24 -3.94 17.15 23.63
CA PHE A 24 -3.33 17.16 22.29
C PHE A 24 -2.36 16.00 22.01
N GLY A 25 -2.04 15.17 23.02
CA GLY A 25 -1.10 14.04 22.88
C GLY A 25 -1.64 12.84 22.10
N PHE A 26 -2.95 12.76 21.87
CA PHE A 26 -3.57 11.69 21.09
C PHE A 26 -3.68 12.08 19.63
N THR A 27 -2.59 11.88 18.87
CA THR A 27 -2.74 11.79 17.42
C THR A 27 -3.41 10.46 17.11
N THR A 28 -4.53 10.48 16.39
CA THR A 28 -5.07 9.27 15.80
C THR A 28 -4.03 8.79 14.80
N ARG A 29 -3.27 7.75 15.18
CA ARG A 29 -2.42 7.02 14.23
C ARG A 29 -3.34 6.28 13.29
N PHE A 30 -3.95 7.00 12.35
CA PHE A 30 -4.47 6.40 11.14
C PHE A 30 -3.26 5.75 10.48
N GLY A 31 -3.24 4.42 10.47
CA GLY A 31 -2.31 3.68 9.65
C GLY A 31 -2.50 4.06 8.18
N LEU A 32 -1.58 3.61 7.35
CA LEU A 32 -1.63 3.88 5.92
C LEU A 32 -1.94 2.59 5.20
N ASP A 33 -2.63 2.75 4.08
CA ASP A 33 -2.80 1.65 3.15
C ASP A 33 -1.42 1.10 2.78
N SER A 34 -1.35 -0.21 2.64
CA SER A 34 -0.10 -0.90 2.32
C SER A 34 -0.38 -2.07 1.41
N TYR A 35 0.63 -2.51 0.70
CA TYR A 35 0.51 -3.67 -0.16
C TYR A 35 1.77 -4.51 -0.15
N GLU A 36 1.60 -5.77 -0.53
CA GLU A 36 2.62 -6.79 -0.61
C GLU A 36 2.49 -7.51 -1.94
N ILE A 37 3.60 -7.70 -2.64
CA ILE A 37 3.68 -8.50 -3.87
C ILE A 37 4.60 -9.67 -3.59
N TYR A 38 4.08 -10.86 -3.88
CA TYR A 38 4.79 -12.12 -3.77
C TYR A 38 5.00 -12.73 -5.15
N LEU A 39 6.19 -13.31 -5.36
CA LEU A 39 6.42 -14.27 -6.42
C LEU A 39 6.27 -15.67 -5.83
N ASN A 40 5.22 -16.38 -6.25
CA ASN A 40 4.70 -17.58 -5.59
C ASN A 40 4.42 -17.31 -4.10
N ASN A 41 5.32 -17.76 -3.22
CA ASN A 41 5.21 -17.58 -1.78
C ASN A 41 6.30 -16.65 -1.22
N LYS A 42 7.22 -16.16 -2.05
CA LYS A 42 8.32 -15.28 -1.64
C LYS A 42 7.90 -13.83 -1.77
N LEU A 43 7.99 -13.07 -0.67
CA LEU A 43 7.77 -11.62 -0.69
C LEU A 43 8.87 -10.95 -1.52
N ILE A 44 8.48 -10.16 -2.51
CA ILE A 44 9.42 -9.42 -3.39
C ILE A 44 9.24 -7.90 -3.30
N LEU A 45 8.08 -7.43 -2.86
CA LEU A 45 7.83 -6.01 -2.60
C LEU A 45 6.84 -5.84 -1.44
N LYS A 46 7.10 -4.90 -0.53
CA LYS A 46 6.18 -4.50 0.54
C LYS A 46 6.32 -3.00 0.75
N GLN A 47 5.21 -2.28 0.81
CA GLN A 47 5.22 -0.83 0.81
C GLN A 47 4.00 -0.22 1.52
N ALA A 48 4.19 0.92 2.17
CA ALA A 48 3.11 1.83 2.56
C ALA A 48 2.86 2.88 1.48
N VAL A 49 1.60 3.18 1.18
CA VAL A 49 1.20 4.01 0.01
C VAL A 49 1.85 5.40 -0.01
N ASN A 50 2.08 6.00 1.16
CA ASN A 50 2.69 7.34 1.29
C ASN A 50 4.22 7.37 1.17
N GLN A 51 4.89 6.22 1.08
CA GLN A 51 6.33 6.19 0.91
C GLN A 51 6.70 6.45 -0.57
N PRO A 52 7.75 7.23 -0.84
CA PRO A 52 8.10 7.67 -2.19
C PRO A 52 8.25 6.49 -3.16
N LEU A 53 7.72 6.69 -4.36
CA LEU A 53 7.58 5.68 -5.42
C LEU A 53 8.92 5.13 -5.95
N ASN A 54 10.03 5.81 -5.65
CA ASN A 54 11.30 5.72 -6.36
C ASN A 54 12.11 4.41 -6.16
N LEU A 55 11.50 3.39 -5.56
CA LEU A 55 12.08 2.05 -5.36
C LEU A 55 11.14 0.91 -5.79
N ARG A 56 9.99 1.22 -6.41
CA ARG A 56 8.94 0.26 -6.74
C ARG A 56 9.17 -0.42 -8.09
N LEU A 57 10.35 -0.99 -8.32
CA LEU A 57 10.66 -1.76 -9.54
C LEU A 57 10.42 -3.25 -9.31
N LEU A 58 9.40 -3.79 -9.97
CA LEU A 58 9.12 -5.22 -9.99
C LEU A 58 10.00 -5.89 -11.04
N GLN A 59 11.01 -6.63 -10.57
CA GLN A 59 11.91 -7.41 -11.43
C GLN A 59 11.37 -8.83 -11.59
N LEU A 60 10.98 -9.17 -12.83
CA LEU A 60 10.46 -10.49 -13.20
C LEU A 60 11.42 -11.27 -14.11
N ASP A 61 12.64 -10.77 -14.30
CA ASP A 61 13.70 -11.32 -15.15
C ASP A 61 14.03 -12.79 -14.83
N LYS A 62 14.01 -13.14 -13.54
CA LYS A 62 14.29 -14.51 -13.06
C LYS A 62 13.03 -15.35 -12.82
N ALA A 63 11.85 -14.79 -13.03
CA ALA A 63 10.60 -15.49 -12.82
C ALA A 63 10.32 -16.45 -13.98
N LYS A 64 9.77 -17.62 -13.67
CA LYS A 64 9.37 -18.61 -14.67
C LYS A 64 7.95 -18.33 -15.16
N ASP A 65 7.64 -18.77 -16.38
CA ASP A 65 6.28 -18.70 -16.93
C ASP A 65 5.24 -19.42 -16.05
N SER A 66 5.64 -20.44 -15.29
CA SER A 66 4.78 -21.17 -14.35
C SER A 66 4.52 -20.42 -13.03
N ASP A 67 5.26 -19.34 -12.76
CA ASP A 67 5.16 -18.62 -11.50
C ASP A 67 3.90 -17.74 -11.44
N GLN A 68 3.52 -17.41 -10.21
CA GLN A 68 2.36 -16.60 -9.90
C GLN A 68 2.78 -15.33 -9.15
N LEU A 69 2.24 -14.19 -9.56
CA LEU A 69 2.25 -12.98 -8.77
C LEU A 69 1.05 -12.96 -7.86
N ARG A 70 1.28 -12.88 -6.55
CA ARG A 70 0.20 -12.80 -5.55
C ARG A 70 0.29 -11.43 -4.88
N ILE A 71 -0.74 -10.62 -5.07
CA ILE A 71 -0.79 -9.23 -4.61
C ILE A 71 -1.79 -9.14 -3.46
N SER A 72 -1.35 -8.61 -2.32
CA SER A 72 -2.20 -8.29 -1.18
C SER A 72 -2.25 -6.78 -1.01
N TYR A 73 -3.44 -6.22 -0.83
CA TYR A 73 -3.61 -4.80 -0.53
C TYR A 73 -4.39 -4.67 0.77
N THR A 74 -3.82 -3.96 1.74
CA THR A 74 -4.38 -3.71 3.06
C THR A 74 -4.86 -2.28 3.13
N HIS A 75 -6.16 -2.10 3.30
CA HIS A 75 -6.73 -0.79 3.63
C HIS A 75 -6.60 -0.54 5.13
N CYS A 76 -6.28 0.69 5.53
CA CYS A 76 -6.22 1.03 6.96
C CYS A 76 -7.62 1.16 7.58
N MET A 77 -8.58 1.72 6.85
CA MET A 77 -9.88 2.12 7.40
C MET A 77 -10.93 1.01 7.39
N ILE A 78 -10.69 -0.06 6.63
CA ILE A 78 -11.58 -1.22 6.53
C ILE A 78 -10.78 -2.49 6.80
N LYS A 79 -11.43 -3.50 7.37
CA LYS A 79 -10.81 -4.83 7.49
C LYS A 79 -10.81 -5.50 6.11
N GLY A 80 -9.63 -5.77 5.57
CA GLY A 80 -9.45 -6.56 4.34
C GLY A 80 -8.98 -5.74 3.13
N ALA A 81 -9.14 -6.31 1.93
CA ALA A 81 -8.64 -5.77 0.66
C ALA A 81 -9.68 -4.93 -0.10
N GLY A 82 -10.79 -4.54 0.53
CA GLY A 82 -11.88 -3.86 -0.15
C GLY A 82 -12.69 -4.74 -1.10
N THR A 83 -13.62 -4.12 -1.83
CA THR A 83 -14.60 -4.76 -2.72
C THR A 83 -14.44 -4.28 -4.16
N GLY A 84 -14.90 -5.08 -5.13
CA GLY A 84 -14.79 -4.77 -6.56
C GLY A 84 -13.33 -4.60 -7.01
N ARG A 85 -12.45 -5.46 -6.50
CA ARG A 85 -11.00 -5.31 -6.63
C ARG A 85 -10.53 -5.64 -8.04
N SER A 86 -9.61 -4.84 -8.57
CA SER A 86 -8.93 -5.16 -9.81
C SER A 86 -7.48 -4.72 -9.81
N ILE A 87 -6.68 -5.45 -10.57
CA ILE A 87 -5.32 -5.06 -10.93
C ILE A 87 -5.33 -4.71 -12.41
N SER A 88 -4.70 -3.62 -12.79
CA SER A 88 -4.53 -3.23 -14.19
C SER A 88 -3.07 -2.98 -14.51
N LEU A 89 -2.66 -3.45 -15.69
CA LEU A 89 -1.38 -3.11 -16.29
C LEU A 89 -1.60 -1.94 -17.23
N LYS A 90 -0.86 -0.85 -17.01
CA LYS A 90 -0.95 0.38 -17.82
C LYS A 90 0.39 0.71 -18.47
N ASP A 91 0.32 1.34 -19.63
CA ASP A 91 1.49 1.99 -20.25
C ASP A 91 1.77 3.37 -19.65
N GLU A 92 2.87 3.99 -20.05
CA GLU A 92 3.28 5.35 -19.67
C GLU A 92 2.25 6.44 -20.02
N LYS A 93 1.38 6.19 -20.99
CA LYS A 93 0.31 7.10 -21.41
C LYS A 93 -0.97 6.92 -20.59
N GLY A 94 -0.99 5.95 -19.66
CA GLY A 94 -2.13 5.61 -18.83
C GLY A 94 -3.15 4.68 -19.50
N ASN A 95 -2.89 4.18 -20.70
CA ASN A 95 -3.77 3.23 -21.37
C ASN A 95 -3.71 1.87 -20.64
N THR A 96 -4.87 1.27 -20.43
CA THR A 96 -4.95 -0.05 -19.80
C THR A 96 -4.70 -1.15 -20.83
N LEU A 97 -3.56 -1.83 -20.71
CA LEU A 97 -3.18 -2.95 -21.57
C LEU A 97 -3.90 -4.25 -21.17
N LYS A 98 -4.13 -4.42 -19.87
CA LYS A 98 -4.84 -5.58 -19.30
C LYS A 98 -5.44 -5.22 -17.95
N LYS A 99 -6.61 -5.77 -17.66
CA LYS A 99 -7.28 -5.65 -16.36
C LYS A 99 -7.68 -7.04 -15.87
N TRP A 100 -7.30 -7.38 -14.65
CA TRP A 100 -7.72 -8.59 -13.94
C TRP A 100 -8.73 -8.19 -12.86
N MET A 101 -9.92 -8.76 -12.93
CA MET A 101 -10.96 -8.56 -11.92
C MET A 101 -10.94 -9.72 -10.94
N PHE A 102 -11.10 -9.41 -9.65
CA PHE A 102 -11.09 -10.39 -8.59
C PHE A 102 -12.41 -10.34 -7.83
N ALA A 103 -12.91 -11.51 -7.42
CA ALA A 103 -14.05 -11.59 -6.52
C ALA A 103 -13.72 -10.91 -5.18
N ASP A 104 -14.77 -10.46 -4.50
CA ASP A 104 -14.66 -9.95 -3.14
C ASP A 104 -14.14 -11.08 -2.24
N ALA A 105 -13.18 -10.76 -1.38
CA ALA A 105 -12.54 -11.76 -0.55
C ALA A 105 -13.54 -12.33 0.48
N THR A 106 -13.77 -13.64 0.45
CA THR A 106 -14.55 -14.37 1.44
C THR A 106 -13.60 -15.25 2.26
N GLY A 107 -13.40 -14.90 3.53
CA GLY A 107 -12.47 -15.62 4.42
C GLY A 107 -11.07 -14.99 4.53
N SER A 108 -10.06 -15.81 4.78
CA SER A 108 -8.71 -15.37 5.17
C SER A 108 -7.70 -15.23 4.03
N ASP A 109 -8.00 -15.73 2.82
CA ASP A 109 -7.16 -15.51 1.63
C ASP A 109 -7.77 -14.44 0.72
N TRP A 110 -7.10 -13.31 0.68
CA TRP A 110 -7.50 -12.08 0.03
C TRP A 110 -6.44 -11.69 -1.03
N LYS A 111 -5.52 -12.59 -1.35
CA LYS A 111 -4.48 -12.33 -2.36
C LYS A 111 -5.06 -12.44 -3.77
N MET A 112 -4.75 -11.43 -4.57
CA MET A 112 -5.08 -11.36 -6.00
C MET A 112 -3.96 -12.05 -6.78
N THR A 113 -4.28 -13.15 -7.46
CA THR A 113 -3.28 -13.99 -8.15
C THR A 113 -3.29 -13.73 -9.66
N ILE A 114 -2.13 -13.44 -10.23
CA ILE A 114 -1.92 -13.19 -11.66
C ILE A 114 -0.79 -14.11 -12.15
N ALA A 115 -0.95 -14.73 -13.31
CA ALA A 115 0.12 -15.54 -13.90
C ALA A 115 1.27 -14.64 -14.38
N VAL A 116 2.52 -14.97 -14.01
CA VAL A 116 3.71 -14.24 -14.46
C VAL A 116 3.80 -14.24 -15.99
N LYS A 117 3.52 -15.38 -16.63
CA LYS A 117 3.51 -15.51 -18.09
C LYS A 117 2.70 -14.42 -18.80
N GLU A 118 1.52 -14.08 -18.28
CA GLU A 118 0.68 -13.03 -18.88
C GLU A 118 1.35 -11.65 -18.78
N VAL A 119 1.93 -11.33 -17.62
CA VAL A 119 2.64 -10.06 -17.40
C VAL A 119 3.88 -9.98 -18.28
N SER A 120 4.69 -11.04 -18.32
CA SER A 120 5.92 -11.09 -19.12
C SER A 120 5.64 -11.03 -20.62
N GLN A 121 4.55 -11.64 -21.10
CA GLN A 121 4.14 -11.51 -22.52
C GLN A 121 3.75 -10.07 -22.86
N LEU A 122 3.04 -9.38 -21.96
CA LEU A 122 2.67 -7.98 -22.16
C LEU A 122 3.89 -7.06 -22.09
N GLN A 123 4.85 -7.32 -21.21
CA GLN A 123 6.13 -6.61 -21.19
C GLN A 123 6.88 -6.77 -22.51
N LYS A 124 7.05 -8.01 -23.00
CA LYS A 124 7.74 -8.27 -24.27
C LYS A 124 7.05 -7.61 -25.46
N LYS A 125 5.71 -7.62 -25.49
CA LYS A 125 4.92 -6.96 -26.54
C LYS A 125 5.08 -5.44 -26.53
N ASN A 126 5.36 -4.86 -25.37
CA ASN A 126 5.48 -3.42 -25.17
C ASN A 126 6.89 -3.05 -24.67
N ALA A 127 7.94 -3.70 -25.21
CA ALA A 127 9.31 -3.57 -24.70
C ALA A 127 9.87 -2.14 -24.70
N ASN A 128 9.28 -1.25 -25.49
CA ASN A 128 9.69 0.16 -25.62
C ASN A 128 8.90 1.11 -24.70
N SER A 129 8.01 0.59 -23.86
CA SER A 129 7.15 1.40 -23.00
C SER A 129 7.34 1.00 -21.55
N GLU A 130 7.39 2.00 -20.66
CA GLU A 130 7.35 1.73 -19.23
C GLU A 130 5.95 1.23 -18.84
N LEU A 131 5.90 0.07 -18.20
CA LEU A 131 4.64 -0.52 -17.75
C LEU A 131 4.51 -0.37 -16.24
N SER A 132 3.28 -0.17 -15.79
CA SER A 132 2.97 -0.02 -14.37
C SER A 132 1.77 -0.87 -13.96
N LEU A 133 1.86 -1.47 -12.78
CA LEU A 133 0.78 -2.19 -12.12
C LEU A 133 0.02 -1.25 -11.21
N HIS A 134 -1.30 -1.25 -11.36
CA HIS A 134 -2.22 -0.41 -10.61
C HIS A 134 -3.26 -1.27 -9.92
N TYR A 135 -3.59 -0.91 -8.70
CA TYR A 135 -4.69 -1.50 -7.95
C TYR A 135 -5.86 -0.52 -7.88
N THR A 136 -7.07 -1.04 -7.98
CA THR A 136 -8.30 -0.28 -7.71
C THR A 136 -9.28 -1.14 -6.93
N ALA A 137 -10.08 -0.50 -6.09
CA ALA A 137 -11.24 -1.09 -5.44
C ALA A 137 -12.34 -0.03 -5.30
N ARG A 138 -13.53 -0.44 -4.88
CA ARG A 138 -14.66 0.48 -4.65
C ARG A 138 -14.31 1.54 -3.61
N GLU A 139 -13.53 1.16 -2.59
CA GLU A 139 -13.08 2.03 -1.50
C GLU A 139 -11.89 2.90 -1.90
N LEU A 140 -11.24 2.59 -3.03
CA LEU A 140 -10.14 3.36 -3.60
C LEU A 140 -10.36 3.59 -5.12
N PRO A 141 -11.34 4.43 -5.50
CA PRO A 141 -11.75 4.60 -6.89
C PRO A 141 -10.69 5.28 -7.77
N LYS A 142 -9.83 6.13 -7.17
CA LYS A 142 -8.69 6.73 -7.86
C LYS A 142 -7.59 5.70 -8.19
N GLY A 143 -7.57 4.60 -7.46
CA GLY A 143 -6.53 3.57 -7.55
C GLY A 143 -5.20 3.96 -6.93
N GLU A 144 -4.28 3.02 -6.93
CA GLU A 144 -2.90 3.18 -6.46
C GLU A 144 -1.93 2.47 -7.41
N THR A 145 -0.83 3.15 -7.75
CA THR A 145 0.28 2.55 -8.49
C THR A 145 1.10 1.66 -7.57
N LEU A 146 1.05 0.35 -7.80
CA LEU A 146 1.78 -0.63 -6.98
C LEU A 146 3.26 -0.72 -7.37
N ALA A 147 3.57 -0.83 -8.66
CA ALA A 147 4.94 -1.00 -9.11
C ALA A 147 5.11 -0.65 -10.59
N PHE A 148 6.31 -0.24 -10.96
CA PHE A 148 6.75 -0.22 -12.35
C PHE A 148 7.44 -1.53 -12.67
N LEU A 149 7.30 -1.94 -13.92
CA LEU A 149 7.88 -3.15 -14.45
C LEU A 149 9.12 -2.76 -15.25
N ARG A 150 10.27 -3.32 -14.87
CA ARG A 150 11.47 -3.15 -15.67
C ARG A 150 11.40 -4.10 -16.88
N PRO A 151 11.74 -3.63 -18.10
CA PRO A 151 11.96 -4.53 -19.23
C PRO A 151 13.10 -5.53 -18.96
#